data_AF-A0A6P4CJW0-F1
#
_entry.id   AF-A0A6P4CJW0-F1
#
_cell.length_a   1.000
_cell.length_b   1.000
_cell.length_c   1.000
_cell.angle_alpha   90.00
_cell.angle_beta   90.00
_cell.angle_gamma   90.00
#
_symmetry.space_group_name_H-M   'P 1'
#
loop_
_entity.id
_entity.type
_entity.pdbx_description
1 polymer ?
#
loop_
_entity_poly.entity_id
_entity_poly.type
_entity_poly.pdbx_seq_one_letter_code
_entity_poly.pdbx_strand_id
1 'polypeptide(L)'
;MVAAPRKLFGYSSDAKKAALRNLEDVLLEPPRASSGKSRQYLRRVKYLPDLMGDSLESYPRRVFIDVGLAEKEGERKSDWFHKNYPTRNKNFEMYKINIDMITAEEASTKEVSQIGMSDWLRKNVKDEEFVVMKAETEVVEEMIKRDTIGLVDELFLECKPRQKQENNRNRRAYWECLALYGMLRDKGVAVHQWWG
;
A
#
# COMPACT_ATOMS: atom_id res chain seq x y z
N MET A 1 -4.80 14.99 25.92
CA MET A 1 -3.76 15.30 24.91
C MET A 1 -4.34 14.95 23.56
N VAL A 2 -4.61 15.96 22.74
CA VAL A 2 -5.16 15.79 21.39
C VAL A 2 -4.01 15.32 20.51
N ALA A 3 -4.15 14.17 19.84
CA ALA A 3 -3.16 13.68 18.89
C ALA A 3 -2.91 14.77 17.84
N ALA A 4 -1.64 15.11 17.60
CA ALA A 4 -1.29 16.03 16.53
C ALA A 4 -1.86 15.45 15.21
N PRO A 5 -2.64 16.22 14.43
CA PRO A 5 -3.09 15.75 13.13
C PRO A 5 -1.86 15.43 12.30
N ARG A 6 -1.89 14.33 11.52
CA ARG A 6 -0.78 13.97 10.63
C ARG A 6 -0.34 15.21 9.84
N LYS A 7 0.94 15.37 9.53
CA LYS A 7 1.37 16.51 8.70
C LYS A 7 0.67 16.55 7.33
N LEU A 8 0.20 15.40 6.84
CA LEU A 8 -0.68 15.29 5.67
C LEU A 8 -2.15 15.75 5.89
N PHE A 9 -2.62 15.81 7.13
CA PHE A 9 -3.83 16.54 7.55
C PHE A 9 -3.55 18.04 7.85
N GLY A 10 -2.28 18.47 7.84
CA GLY A 10 -1.89 19.88 7.90
C GLY A 10 -2.00 20.61 6.57
N TYR A 11 -2.07 19.88 5.45
CA TYR A 11 -2.60 20.41 4.19
C TYR A 11 -4.11 20.59 4.34
N SER A 12 -4.67 21.67 3.79
CA SER A 12 -6.13 21.76 3.69
C SER A 12 -6.63 20.49 3.01
N SER A 13 -7.75 19.94 3.49
CA SER A 13 -8.42 18.78 2.88
C SER A 13 -8.48 18.91 1.35
N ASP A 14 -8.55 20.15 0.85
CA ASP A 14 -8.61 20.51 -0.56
C ASP A 14 -7.32 20.29 -1.33
N ALA A 15 -6.14 20.60 -0.77
CA ALA A 15 -4.86 20.33 -1.44
C ALA A 15 -4.60 18.83 -1.58
N LYS A 16 -4.93 18.04 -0.54
CA LYS A 16 -4.86 16.58 -0.59
C LYS A 16 -5.86 16.03 -1.61
N LYS A 17 -7.11 16.48 -1.59
CA LYS A 17 -8.13 16.09 -2.59
C LYS A 17 -7.71 16.45 -4.02
N ALA A 18 -7.07 17.60 -4.22
CA ALA A 18 -6.56 18.01 -5.52
C ALA A 18 -5.43 17.09 -6.00
N ALA A 19 -4.49 16.72 -5.12
CA ALA A 19 -3.45 15.74 -5.44
C ALA A 19 -4.06 14.37 -5.81
N LEU A 20 -5.01 13.87 -5.01
CA LEU A 20 -5.67 12.58 -5.27
C LEU A 20 -6.46 12.57 -6.58
N ARG A 21 -7.04 13.69 -7.00
CA ARG A 21 -7.70 13.83 -8.32
C ARG A 21 -6.72 13.76 -9.49
N ASN A 22 -5.46 14.10 -9.26
CA ASN A 22 -4.41 14.11 -10.28
C ASN A 22 -3.60 12.81 -10.36
N LEU A 23 -3.91 11.81 -9.52
CA LEU A 23 -3.35 10.46 -9.61
C LEU A 23 -3.61 9.82 -10.98
N GLU A 24 -2.92 8.72 -11.28
CA GLU A 24 -3.19 7.96 -12.50
C GLU A 24 -4.61 7.37 -12.52
N ASP A 25 -5.15 7.25 -13.73
CA ASP A 25 -6.45 6.61 -13.95
C ASP A 25 -6.35 5.12 -13.63
N VAL A 26 -7.42 4.60 -13.02
CA VAL A 26 -7.54 3.17 -12.74
C VAL A 26 -7.69 2.41 -14.05
N LEU A 27 -6.96 1.30 -14.20
CA LEU A 27 -7.20 0.38 -15.30
C LEU A 27 -8.53 -0.33 -15.06
N LEU A 28 -9.42 -0.30 -16.05
CA LEU A 28 -10.72 -1.00 -15.99
C LEU A 28 -10.59 -2.50 -16.29
N GLU A 29 -9.44 -2.93 -16.80
CA GLU A 29 -9.11 -4.34 -17.04
C GLU A 29 -7.70 -4.65 -16.52
N PRO A 30 -7.47 -5.86 -15.97
CA PRO A 30 -6.15 -6.27 -15.55
C PRO A 30 -5.21 -6.39 -16.76
N PRO A 31 -3.96 -5.90 -16.66
CA PRO A 31 -2.94 -6.12 -17.67
C PRO A 31 -2.78 -7.63 -17.96
N ARG A 32 -2.80 -8.00 -19.23
CA ARG A 32 -2.50 -9.38 -19.61
C ARG A 32 -1.05 -9.70 -19.23
N ALA A 33 -0.84 -10.72 -18.41
CA ALA A 33 0.49 -11.14 -17.97
C ALA A 33 1.46 -11.39 -19.15
N SER A 34 0.95 -11.89 -20.28
CA SER A 34 1.73 -12.14 -21.51
C SER A 34 2.12 -10.89 -22.31
N SER A 35 1.62 -9.70 -21.94
CA SER A 35 1.81 -8.48 -22.73
C SER A 35 3.04 -7.65 -22.36
N GLY A 36 3.74 -7.97 -21.26
CA GLY A 36 4.89 -7.18 -20.79
C GLY A 36 4.54 -5.73 -20.37
N LYS A 37 3.25 -5.39 -20.33
CA LYS A 37 2.76 -4.01 -20.08
C LYS A 37 2.89 -3.56 -18.61
N SER A 38 3.25 -4.44 -17.68
CA SER A 38 3.42 -4.06 -16.27
C SER A 38 4.50 -2.97 -16.10
N ARG A 39 5.62 -3.09 -16.83
CA ARG A 39 6.67 -2.05 -16.88
C ARG A 39 6.18 -0.71 -17.43
N GLN A 40 5.23 -0.72 -18.37
CA GLN A 40 4.66 0.52 -18.91
C GLN A 40 3.72 1.18 -17.90
N TYR A 41 3.03 0.40 -17.06
CA TYR A 41 2.20 0.91 -15.97
C TYR A 41 3.05 1.59 -14.90
N LEU A 42 4.16 0.96 -14.47
CA LEU A 42 5.05 1.54 -13.45
C LEU A 42 5.58 2.93 -13.86
N ARG A 43 5.78 3.18 -15.15
CA ARG A 43 6.20 4.50 -15.67
C ARG A 43 5.13 5.59 -15.60
N ARG A 44 3.86 5.22 -15.38
CA ARG A 44 2.72 6.15 -15.33
C ARG A 44 2.28 6.50 -13.92
N VAL A 45 2.83 5.82 -12.92
CA VAL A 45 2.55 6.09 -11.50
C VAL A 45 2.93 7.53 -11.19
N LYS A 46 2.01 8.27 -10.58
CA LYS A 46 2.25 9.63 -10.13
C LYS A 46 2.34 9.63 -8.61
N TYR A 47 3.56 9.72 -8.09
CA TYR A 47 3.82 9.62 -6.66
C TYR A 47 3.25 10.81 -5.89
N LEU A 48 2.75 10.57 -4.68
CA LEU A 48 2.12 11.60 -3.86
C LEU A 48 3.06 12.79 -3.56
N PRO A 49 4.36 12.58 -3.22
CA PRO A 49 5.29 13.69 -2.99
C PRO A 49 5.47 14.59 -4.22
N ASP A 50 5.40 14.02 -5.42
CA ASP A 50 5.54 14.78 -6.67
C ASP A 50 4.29 15.62 -6.95
N LEU A 51 3.11 15.06 -6.71
CA LEU A 51 1.83 15.75 -6.87
C LEU A 51 1.62 16.88 -5.87
N MET A 52 2.17 16.73 -4.66
CA MET A 52 2.06 17.73 -3.59
C MET A 52 3.24 18.72 -3.58
N GLY A 53 4.30 18.46 -4.34
CA GLY A 53 5.55 19.23 -4.26
C GLY A 53 6.24 19.09 -2.91
N ASP A 54 6.01 17.98 -2.18
CA ASP A 54 6.52 17.77 -0.84
C ASP A 54 7.99 17.30 -0.89
N SER A 55 8.88 17.98 -0.16
CA SER A 55 10.29 17.61 -0.05
C SER A 55 10.53 16.40 0.86
N LEU A 56 9.51 15.97 1.59
CA LEU A 56 9.52 15.00 2.67
C LEU A 56 10.33 15.43 3.91
N GLU A 57 11.03 16.56 3.89
CA GLU A 57 11.94 16.98 4.97
C GLU A 57 11.22 17.22 6.29
N SER A 58 9.97 17.65 6.20
CA SER A 58 9.16 17.98 7.35
C SER A 58 8.80 16.77 8.22
N TYR A 59 8.86 15.54 7.69
CA TYR A 59 8.50 14.34 8.45
C TYR A 59 9.68 13.84 9.30
N PRO A 60 9.50 13.62 10.62
CA PRO A 60 10.54 13.09 11.50
C PRO A 60 11.02 11.70 11.05
N ARG A 61 10.12 10.90 10.45
CA ARG A 61 10.43 9.58 9.93
C ARG A 61 9.66 9.31 8.64
N ARG A 62 10.29 8.55 7.74
CA ARG A 62 9.72 8.03 6.50
C ARG A 62 9.83 6.52 6.55
N VAL A 63 8.72 5.84 6.30
CA VAL A 63 8.63 4.39 6.46
C VAL A 63 8.13 3.78 5.16
N PHE A 64 8.80 2.72 4.72
CA PHE A 64 8.31 1.85 3.66
C PHE A 64 7.98 0.48 4.25
N ILE A 65 6.77 -0.02 3.99
CA ILE A 65 6.29 -1.30 4.50
C ILE A 65 5.94 -2.18 3.29
N ASP A 66 6.64 -3.29 3.10
CA ASP A 66 6.31 -4.32 2.11
C ASP A 66 5.63 -5.50 2.82
N VAL A 67 4.33 -5.64 2.61
CA VAL A 67 3.52 -6.74 3.12
C VAL A 67 3.19 -7.69 1.99
N GLY A 68 3.68 -8.92 2.09
CA GLY A 68 3.47 -9.93 1.06
C GLY A 68 3.75 -11.34 1.57
N LEU A 69 3.43 -12.34 0.74
CA LEU A 69 3.83 -13.72 1.00
C LEU A 69 5.36 -13.84 0.90
N ALA A 70 5.95 -14.71 1.71
CA ALA A 70 7.37 -15.02 1.63
C ALA A 70 7.67 -15.74 0.31
N GLU A 71 7.99 -14.99 -0.74
CA GLU A 71 8.49 -15.58 -1.99
C GLU A 71 9.94 -16.03 -1.82
N LYS A 72 10.26 -17.18 -2.43
CA LYS A 72 11.60 -17.77 -2.45
C LYS A 72 12.65 -16.73 -2.87
N GLU A 73 13.80 -16.75 -2.20
CA GLU A 73 14.97 -15.91 -2.51
C GLU A 73 15.21 -15.85 -4.03
N GLY A 74 14.88 -14.72 -4.67
CA GLY A 74 15.08 -14.56 -6.11
C GLY A 74 14.50 -13.27 -6.69
N GLU A 75 13.28 -12.90 -6.33
CA GLU A 75 12.68 -11.63 -6.76
C GLU A 75 12.81 -10.58 -5.66
N ARG A 76 13.84 -9.75 -5.77
CA ARG A 76 14.07 -8.61 -4.87
C ARG A 76 13.00 -7.54 -5.08
N LYS A 77 11.78 -7.73 -4.57
CA LYS A 77 10.72 -6.68 -4.55
C LYS A 77 11.16 -5.43 -3.79
N SER A 78 12.07 -5.56 -2.81
CA SER A 78 12.74 -4.42 -2.16
C SER A 78 13.60 -3.59 -3.12
N ASP A 79 14.14 -4.16 -4.19
CA ASP A 79 14.91 -3.40 -5.19
C ASP A 79 14.02 -2.41 -5.94
N TRP A 80 12.73 -2.71 -6.12
CA TRP A 80 11.85 -1.81 -6.86
C TRP A 80 11.74 -0.46 -6.16
N PHE A 81 11.57 -0.45 -4.83
CA PHE A 81 11.39 0.80 -4.07
C PHE A 81 12.60 1.71 -4.26
N HIS A 82 13.81 1.17 -4.07
CA HIS A 82 15.04 1.94 -4.30
C HIS A 82 15.25 2.38 -5.76
N LYS A 83 14.78 1.60 -6.73
CA LYS A 83 14.98 1.88 -8.16
C LYS A 83 13.95 2.86 -8.75
N ASN A 84 12.74 2.93 -8.17
CA ASN A 84 11.61 3.59 -8.81
C ASN A 84 10.93 4.65 -7.93
N TYR A 85 10.90 4.47 -6.60
CA TYR A 85 10.22 5.42 -5.73
C TYR A 85 11.05 6.70 -5.55
N PRO A 86 10.46 7.91 -5.68
CA PRO A 86 11.18 9.18 -5.58
C PRO A 86 11.50 9.50 -4.10
N THR A 87 12.56 8.91 -3.57
CA THR A 87 12.99 9.13 -2.18
C THR A 87 13.56 10.51 -1.91
N ARG A 88 13.91 11.28 -2.95
CA ARG A 88 14.50 12.63 -2.86
C ARG A 88 15.76 12.68 -1.98
N ASN A 89 16.60 11.65 -2.09
CA ASN A 89 17.80 11.44 -1.27
C ASN A 89 17.51 11.42 0.24
N LYS A 90 16.29 11.05 0.65
CA LYS A 90 15.91 10.87 2.04
C LYS A 90 15.96 9.41 2.43
N ASN A 91 16.25 9.17 3.70
CA ASN A 91 16.28 7.82 4.26
C ASN A 91 14.87 7.34 4.55
N PHE A 92 14.57 6.11 4.12
CA PHE A 92 13.35 5.39 4.44
C PHE A 92 13.70 4.19 5.31
N GLU A 93 13.03 4.06 6.45
CA GLU A 93 13.09 2.84 7.25
C GLU A 93 12.20 1.79 6.60
N MET A 94 12.76 0.61 6.32
CA MET A 94 12.07 -0.43 5.57
C MET A 94 11.69 -1.60 6.47
N TYR A 95 10.41 -1.98 6.42
CA TYR A 95 9.88 -3.16 7.08
C TYR A 95 9.33 -4.14 6.05
N LYS A 96 9.77 -5.39 6.13
CA LYS A 96 9.20 -6.48 5.33
C LYS A 96 8.42 -7.39 6.27
N ILE A 97 7.11 -7.47 6.05
CA ILE A 97 6.20 -8.24 6.91
C ILE A 97 5.60 -9.36 6.08
N ASN A 98 5.79 -10.59 6.55
CA ASN A 98 5.24 -11.76 5.87
C ASN A 98 3.77 -11.93 6.26
N ILE A 99 2.90 -12.10 5.26
CA ILE A 99 1.45 -12.32 5.47
C ILE A 99 1.21 -13.55 6.36
N ASP A 100 2.00 -14.62 6.22
CA ASP A 100 1.88 -15.83 7.06
C ASP A 100 2.09 -15.56 8.56
N MET A 101 2.84 -14.50 8.92
CA MET A 101 3.00 -14.08 10.32
C MET A 101 1.76 -13.32 10.85
N ILE A 102 0.91 -12.83 9.95
CA ILE A 102 -0.28 -12.03 10.23
C ILE A 102 -1.56 -12.89 10.15
N THR A 103 -1.61 -13.88 9.24
CA THR A 103 -2.83 -14.63 8.88
C THR A 103 -2.91 -16.06 9.41
N ALA A 104 -1.93 -16.52 10.20
CA ALA A 104 -1.92 -17.90 10.71
C ALA A 104 -2.99 -18.14 11.79
N GLU A 105 -4.26 -18.03 11.44
CA GLU A 105 -5.33 -18.61 12.25
C GLU A 105 -5.07 -20.13 12.39
N GLU A 106 -4.82 -20.55 13.63
CA GLU A 106 -4.94 -21.92 14.12
C GLU A 106 -3.92 -22.97 13.60
N ALA A 107 -2.70 -22.95 14.16
CA ALA A 107 -2.03 -24.19 14.60
C ALA A 107 -0.72 -23.91 15.34
N SER A 108 -0.59 -24.55 16.51
CA SER A 108 0.63 -24.80 17.29
C SER A 108 1.08 -23.76 18.31
N THR A 109 1.10 -24.25 19.54
CA THR A 109 1.64 -23.70 20.78
C THR A 109 3.03 -23.09 20.63
N LYS A 110 3.12 -21.75 20.70
CA LYS A 110 4.17 -20.95 21.36
C LYS A 110 3.75 -19.48 21.34
N GLU A 111 3.85 -18.80 22.47
CA GLU A 111 3.47 -17.39 22.68
C GLU A 111 4.20 -16.41 21.75
N VAL A 112 3.73 -16.28 20.52
CA VAL A 112 3.96 -15.10 19.69
C VAL A 112 2.58 -14.65 19.27
N SER A 113 2.03 -13.66 20.00
CA SER A 113 0.76 -13.04 19.64
C SER A 113 0.82 -12.67 18.16
N GLN A 114 -0.05 -13.29 17.36
CA GLN A 114 -0.23 -12.99 15.96
C GLN A 114 -0.85 -11.59 15.89
N ILE A 115 -0.02 -10.59 15.65
CA ILE A 115 -0.41 -9.19 15.63
C ILE A 115 -0.96 -8.91 14.23
N GLY A 116 -2.25 -8.56 14.13
CA GLY A 116 -2.86 -8.11 12.88
C GLY A 116 -2.11 -6.90 12.31
N MET A 117 -2.14 -6.70 10.99
CA MET A 117 -1.40 -5.59 10.36
C MET A 117 -1.80 -4.23 10.96
N SER A 118 -3.09 -4.05 11.25
CA SER A 118 -3.60 -2.89 11.98
C SER A 118 -2.95 -2.68 13.35
N ASP A 119 -2.78 -3.75 14.13
CA ASP A 119 -2.18 -3.68 15.47
C ASP A 119 -0.68 -3.37 15.35
N TRP A 120 -0.02 -3.92 14.32
CA TRP A 120 1.37 -3.61 14.01
C TRP A 120 1.54 -2.13 13.65
N LEU A 121 0.67 -1.58 12.79
CA LEU A 121 0.72 -0.15 12.43
C LEU A 121 0.53 0.74 13.65
N ARG A 122 -0.46 0.47 14.50
CA ARG A 122 -0.72 1.26 15.71
C ARG A 122 0.47 1.29 16.67
N LYS A 123 1.24 0.19 16.73
CA LYS A 123 2.40 0.07 17.61
C LYS A 123 3.67 0.69 17.01
N ASN A 124 3.84 0.61 15.70
CA ASN A 124 5.11 0.92 15.04
C ASN A 124 5.09 2.20 14.20
N VAL A 125 3.94 2.80 13.92
CA VAL A 125 3.81 3.99 13.09
C VAL A 125 3.11 5.09 13.87
N LYS A 126 3.64 6.32 13.76
CA LYS A 126 3.05 7.52 14.34
C LYS A 126 2.38 8.39 13.28
N ASP A 127 1.48 9.25 13.73
CA ASP A 127 0.73 10.16 12.86
C ASP A 127 1.59 11.17 12.10
N GLU A 128 2.73 11.55 12.65
CA GLU A 128 3.61 12.54 12.04
C GLU A 128 4.52 11.97 10.96
N GLU A 129 4.46 10.68 10.69
CA GLU A 129 5.40 9.96 9.81
C GLU A 129 4.83 9.79 8.42
N PHE A 130 5.70 9.81 7.41
CA PHE A 130 5.31 9.56 6.03
C PHE A 130 5.41 8.08 5.71
N VAL A 131 4.29 7.44 5.40
CA VAL A 131 4.18 5.98 5.27
C VAL A 131 3.78 5.59 3.86
N VAL A 132 4.69 4.87 3.22
CA VAL A 132 4.44 4.20 1.94
C VAL A 132 4.28 2.72 2.22
N MET A 133 3.22 2.10 1.72
CA MET A 133 2.95 0.69 1.93
C MET A 133 2.69 -0.02 0.61
N LYS A 134 3.19 -1.25 0.50
CA LYS A 134 2.79 -2.20 -0.53
C LYS A 134 2.11 -3.38 0.16
N ALA A 135 0.90 -3.74 -0.27
CA ALA A 135 0.13 -4.79 0.39
C ALA A 135 -0.87 -5.48 -0.54
N GLU A 136 -1.24 -6.71 -0.21
CA GLU A 136 -2.35 -7.44 -0.84
C GLU A 136 -3.72 -7.00 -0.29
N THR A 137 -4.78 -7.32 -1.03
CA THR A 137 -6.14 -6.85 -0.75
C THR A 137 -6.67 -7.24 0.63
N GLU A 138 -6.37 -8.44 1.09
CA GLU A 138 -6.84 -9.03 2.33
C GLU A 138 -6.32 -8.24 3.54
N VAL A 139 -5.05 -7.84 3.48
CA VAL A 139 -4.40 -7.00 4.50
C VAL A 139 -5.05 -5.62 4.54
N VAL A 140 -5.31 -5.03 3.36
CA VAL A 140 -5.88 -3.68 3.27
C VAL A 140 -7.35 -3.65 3.73
N GLU A 141 -8.11 -4.71 3.47
CA GLU A 141 -9.47 -4.84 3.98
C GLU A 141 -9.52 -4.95 5.50
N GLU A 142 -8.58 -5.66 6.11
CA GLU A 142 -8.41 -5.70 7.56
C GLU A 142 -8.15 -4.29 8.12
N MET A 143 -7.26 -3.53 7.47
CA MET A 143 -6.92 -2.16 7.86
C MET A 143 -8.08 -1.17 7.69
N ILE A 144 -8.92 -1.35 6.67
CA ILE A 144 -10.14 -0.56 6.50
C ILE A 144 -11.13 -0.88 7.63
N LYS A 145 -11.33 -2.17 7.94
CA LYS A 145 -12.26 -2.63 9.00
C LYS A 145 -11.86 -2.13 10.38
N ARG A 146 -10.56 -2.09 10.67
CA ARG A 146 -10.01 -1.63 11.97
C ARG A 146 -9.64 -0.14 12.01
N ASP A 147 -9.98 0.59 10.95
CA ASP A 147 -9.74 2.02 10.79
C ASP A 147 -8.28 2.43 11.05
N THR A 148 -7.35 1.68 10.46
CA THR A 148 -5.90 1.96 10.48
C THR A 148 -5.36 2.36 9.13
N ILE A 149 -6.16 2.27 8.06
CA ILE A 149 -5.75 2.64 6.70
C ILE A 149 -5.36 4.12 6.57
N GLY A 150 -5.91 4.99 7.41
CA GLY A 150 -5.48 6.39 7.52
C GLY A 150 -4.05 6.56 8.04
N LEU A 151 -3.43 5.48 8.53
CA LEU A 151 -2.03 5.47 8.91
C LEU A 151 -1.06 5.36 7.71
N VAL A 152 -1.59 5.12 6.51
CA VAL A 152 -0.83 5.00 5.26
C VAL A 152 -1.14 6.19 4.37
N ASP A 153 -0.08 6.82 3.87
CA ASP A 153 -0.21 8.01 3.02
C ASP A 153 -0.28 7.63 1.54
N GLU A 154 0.58 6.69 1.13
CA GLU A 154 0.66 6.17 -0.22
C GLU A 154 0.69 4.64 -0.23
N LEU A 155 -0.22 4.02 -0.99
CA LEU A 155 -0.47 2.58 -1.00
C LEU A 155 -0.33 2.00 -2.41
N PHE A 156 0.55 1.01 -2.55
CA PHE A 156 0.66 0.14 -3.72
C PHE A 156 -0.14 -1.13 -3.47
N LEU A 157 -1.37 -1.16 -3.97
CA LEU A 157 -2.31 -2.27 -3.76
C LEU A 157 -2.10 -3.34 -4.82
N GLU A 158 -1.66 -4.53 -4.39
CA GLU A 158 -1.54 -5.72 -5.21
C GLU A 158 -2.87 -6.49 -5.20
N CYS A 159 -3.66 -6.36 -6.27
CA CYS A 159 -4.87 -7.16 -6.46
C CYS A 159 -4.63 -8.26 -7.49
N LYS A 160 -4.82 -9.52 -7.10
CA LYS A 160 -4.67 -10.70 -7.98
C LYS A 160 -6.04 -11.23 -8.39
N PRO A 161 -6.69 -10.68 -9.45
CA PRO A 161 -7.99 -11.17 -9.89
C PRO A 161 -7.88 -12.57 -10.53
N ARG A 162 -9.00 -13.30 -10.55
CA ARG A 162 -9.07 -14.63 -11.16
C ARG A 162 -8.70 -14.62 -12.65
N GLN A 163 -7.77 -15.47 -13.06
CA GLN A 163 -7.46 -15.72 -14.47
C GLN A 163 -8.44 -16.76 -15.06
N LYS A 164 -8.82 -16.59 -16.34
CA LYS A 164 -9.83 -17.42 -17.04
C LYS A 164 -9.54 -18.93 -17.04
N GLN A 165 -8.32 -19.37 -16.73
CA GLN A 165 -7.90 -20.78 -16.80
C GLN A 165 -7.70 -21.46 -15.44
N GLU A 166 -7.92 -20.77 -14.31
CA GLU A 166 -7.79 -21.38 -12.98
C GLU A 166 -9.14 -21.70 -12.35
N ASN A 167 -9.33 -22.98 -12.02
CA ASN A 167 -10.55 -23.53 -11.45
C ASN A 167 -10.69 -23.27 -9.94
N ASN A 168 -10.00 -22.25 -9.42
CA ASN A 168 -10.01 -21.95 -7.99
C ASN A 168 -11.18 -21.00 -7.67
N ARG A 169 -12.21 -21.54 -6.99
CA ARG A 169 -13.46 -20.83 -6.64
C ARG A 169 -13.27 -19.70 -5.62
N ASN A 170 -12.08 -19.59 -5.02
CA ASN A 170 -11.74 -18.63 -3.96
C ASN A 170 -11.10 -17.30 -4.44
N ARG A 171 -10.98 -17.04 -5.75
CA ARG A 171 -10.33 -15.81 -6.26
C ARG A 171 -11.33 -14.72 -6.68
N ARG A 172 -11.06 -13.50 -6.19
CA ARG A 172 -11.80 -12.24 -6.34
C ARG A 172 -12.06 -11.85 -7.80
N ALA A 173 -13.24 -11.27 -8.07
CA ALA A 173 -13.56 -10.65 -9.35
C ALA A 173 -12.93 -9.26 -9.47
N TYR A 174 -12.50 -8.86 -10.66
CA TYR A 174 -11.71 -7.63 -10.81
C TYR A 174 -12.47 -6.35 -10.40
N TRP A 175 -13.79 -6.31 -10.58
CA TRP A 175 -14.62 -5.19 -10.15
C TRP A 175 -14.60 -4.98 -8.62
N GLU A 176 -14.36 -6.04 -7.83
CA GLU A 176 -14.18 -5.92 -6.38
C GLU A 176 -12.86 -5.22 -6.04
N CYS A 177 -11.80 -5.42 -6.86
CA CYS A 177 -10.58 -4.62 -6.75
C CYS A 177 -10.88 -3.15 -7.03
N LEU A 178 -11.61 -2.84 -8.12
CA LEU A 178 -11.96 -1.47 -8.50
C LEU A 178 -12.77 -0.76 -7.42
N ALA A 179 -13.74 -1.46 -6.81
CA ALA A 179 -14.50 -0.95 -5.69
C ALA A 179 -13.60 -0.62 -4.49
N LEU A 180 -12.64 -1.50 -4.17
CA LEU A 180 -11.66 -1.25 -3.10
C LEU A 180 -10.76 -0.05 -3.40
N TYR A 181 -10.27 0.10 -4.64
CA TYR A 181 -9.50 1.29 -5.06
C TYR A 181 -10.31 2.59 -4.87
N GLY A 182 -11.58 2.61 -5.30
CA GLY A 182 -12.45 3.77 -5.12
C GLY A 182 -12.62 4.14 -3.64
N MET A 183 -12.93 3.14 -2.80
CA MET A 183 -13.09 3.33 -1.35
C MET A 183 -11.84 3.90 -0.68
N LEU A 184 -10.65 3.44 -1.07
CA LEU A 184 -9.37 3.93 -0.55
C LEU A 184 -9.12 5.40 -0.92
N ARG A 185 -9.43 5.78 -2.16
CA ARG A 185 -9.33 7.18 -2.61
C ARG A 185 -10.32 8.09 -1.87
N ASP A 186 -11.53 7.60 -1.61
CA ASP A 186 -12.55 8.33 -0.84
C ASP A 186 -12.13 8.53 0.63
N LYS A 187 -11.43 7.54 1.21
CA LYS A 187 -10.78 7.67 2.52
C LYS A 187 -9.53 8.57 2.51
N GLY A 188 -9.14 9.09 1.34
CA GLY A 188 -8.05 10.04 1.20
C GLY A 188 -6.67 9.41 1.15
N VAL A 189 -6.55 8.13 0.78
CA VAL A 189 -5.25 7.46 0.59
C VAL A 189 -4.83 7.54 -0.88
N ALA A 190 -3.56 7.86 -1.14
CA ALA A 190 -3.02 7.83 -2.48
C ALA A 190 -2.76 6.37 -2.89
N VAL A 191 -3.68 5.78 -3.63
CA VAL A 191 -3.62 4.36 -4.00
C VAL A 191 -3.24 4.16 -5.47
N HIS A 192 -2.30 3.25 -5.68
CA HIS A 192 -1.75 2.83 -6.96
C HIS A 192 -2.03 1.35 -7.19
N GLN A 193 -2.32 0.96 -8.44
CA GLN A 193 -2.44 -0.45 -8.78
C GLN A 193 -1.06 -1.09 -8.90
N TRP A 194 -0.85 -2.25 -8.28
CA TRP A 194 0.41 -2.99 -8.36
C TRP A 194 0.24 -4.28 -9.17
N TRP A 195 1.08 -4.47 -10.18
CA TRP A 195 0.93 -5.55 -11.18
C TRP A 195 2.11 -6.51 -11.33
N GLY A 196 3.20 -6.33 -10.58
CA GLY A 196 4.43 -7.13 -10.74
C GLY A 196 5.44 -6.54 -11.72
#